data_AF-A0A917VCS2-F1
#
_entry.id   AF-A0A917VCS2-F1
#
_cell.length_a   1.000
_cell.length_b   1.000
_cell.length_c   1.000
_cell.angle_alpha   90.00
_cell.angle_beta   90.00
_cell.angle_gamma   90.00
#
_symmetry.space_group_name_H-M   'P 1'
#
loop_
_entity.id
_entity.type
_entity.pdbx_description
1 polymer ?
#
loop_
_entity_poly.entity_id
_entity_poly.type
_entity_poly.pdbx_seq_one_letter_code
_entity_poly.pdbx_strand_id
1 'polypeptide(L)'
;MNPEEVIDLLTTAATFDRRTVGDADVIAWGAAVGDLDFADAQAAVIQHYTNSTEWLMPAHVRVRVKAIRAARLAREVQPAPAPELADDPKRYQMALQQGLKQIARGWSTQKSITARSGADPNEEYLDGRGEDPQRRELRLGALTVRCPRCGALPNDRCVNALGLPLSTEPAHDARLVAAGLAVWVEVNGQQRASLVHPAERS
;
A
#
# COMPACT_ATOMS: atom_id res chain seq x y z
N MET A 1 11.92 -19.52 -3.57
CA MET A 1 11.08 -19.97 -4.69
C MET A 1 11.06 -21.49 -4.73
N ASN A 2 9.89 -22.08 -4.91
CA ASN A 2 9.74 -23.50 -5.24
C ASN A 2 9.95 -23.74 -6.76
N PRO A 3 9.98 -24.98 -7.26
CA PRO A 3 10.19 -25.26 -8.68
C PRO A 3 9.13 -24.67 -9.61
N GLU A 4 7.85 -24.63 -9.20
CA GLU A 4 6.75 -24.04 -9.97
C GLU A 4 6.94 -22.52 -10.15
N GLU A 5 7.31 -21.82 -9.08
CA GLU A 5 7.64 -20.39 -9.10
C GLU A 5 8.86 -20.10 -9.99
N VAL A 6 9.82 -21.02 -10.08
CA VAL A 6 10.95 -20.88 -11.02
C VAL A 6 10.48 -21.03 -12.46
N ILE A 7 9.56 -21.95 -12.75
CA ILE A 7 8.94 -22.09 -14.07
C ILE A 7 8.19 -20.79 -14.44
N ASP A 8 7.41 -20.24 -13.52
CA ASP A 8 6.66 -19.00 -13.76
C ASP A 8 7.59 -17.81 -13.99
N LEU A 9 8.70 -17.73 -13.24
CA LEU A 9 9.72 -16.70 -13.43
C LEU A 9 10.38 -16.80 -14.82
N LEU A 10 10.73 -18.02 -15.25
CA LEU A 10 11.33 -18.29 -16.55
C LEU A 10 10.36 -18.04 -17.70
N THR A 11 9.08 -18.42 -17.51
CA THR A 11 7.99 -18.11 -18.44
C THR A 11 7.86 -16.61 -18.61
N THR A 12 7.90 -15.85 -17.51
CA THR A 12 7.87 -14.39 -17.56
C THR A 12 9.04 -13.84 -18.39
N ALA A 13 10.26 -14.32 -18.15
CA ALA A 13 11.42 -13.90 -18.94
C ALA A 13 11.29 -14.25 -20.44
N ALA A 14 10.76 -15.44 -20.75
CA ALA A 14 10.51 -15.89 -22.13
C ALA A 14 9.54 -15.01 -22.91
N THR A 15 8.60 -14.33 -22.24
CA THR A 15 7.73 -13.36 -22.92
C THR A 15 8.49 -12.17 -23.51
N PHE A 16 9.66 -11.83 -22.95
CA PHE A 16 10.49 -10.71 -23.41
C PHE A 16 11.57 -11.15 -24.38
N ASP A 17 12.30 -12.22 -24.05
CA ASP A 17 13.51 -12.62 -24.78
C ASP A 17 13.33 -13.84 -25.68
N ARG A 18 12.13 -14.44 -25.68
CA ARG A 18 11.80 -15.63 -26.48
C ARG A 18 12.72 -16.84 -26.21
N ARG A 19 13.28 -16.97 -25.00
CA ARG A 19 13.98 -18.20 -24.59
C ARG A 19 13.05 -19.41 -24.66
N THR A 20 13.62 -20.56 -25.02
CA THR A 20 12.97 -21.86 -24.78
C THR A 20 13.31 -22.29 -23.37
N VAL A 21 12.31 -22.68 -22.58
CA VAL A 21 12.48 -23.15 -21.21
C VAL A 21 12.29 -24.66 -21.18
N GLY A 22 13.31 -25.39 -20.73
CA GLY A 22 13.24 -26.83 -20.47
C GLY A 22 13.58 -27.19 -19.03
N ASP A 23 13.43 -28.48 -18.68
CA ASP A 23 13.65 -28.98 -17.32
C ASP A 23 15.06 -28.66 -16.77
N ALA A 24 16.07 -28.73 -17.64
CA ALA A 24 17.44 -28.38 -17.27
C ALA A 24 17.59 -26.90 -16.88
N ASP A 25 16.86 -25.99 -17.54
CA ASP A 25 16.86 -24.57 -17.22
C ASP A 25 16.21 -24.32 -15.86
N VAL A 26 15.09 -25.00 -15.58
CA VAL A 26 14.39 -24.91 -14.29
C VAL A 26 15.30 -25.37 -13.14
N ILE A 27 16.02 -26.48 -13.32
CA ILE A 27 16.97 -26.99 -12.32
C ILE A 27 18.11 -25.98 -12.10
N ALA A 28 18.72 -25.49 -13.19
CA ALA A 28 19.83 -24.55 -13.12
C ALA A 28 19.43 -23.21 -12.49
N TRP A 29 18.27 -22.67 -12.87
CA TRP A 29 17.73 -21.44 -12.28
C TRP A 29 17.29 -21.64 -10.84
N GLY A 30 16.66 -22.77 -10.53
CA GLY A 30 16.31 -23.13 -9.15
C GLY A 30 17.53 -23.14 -8.23
N ALA A 31 18.66 -23.67 -8.68
CA ALA A 31 19.91 -23.60 -7.93
C ALA A 31 20.46 -22.17 -7.77
N ALA A 32 20.27 -21.30 -8.77
CA ALA A 32 20.84 -19.96 -8.80
C ALA A 32 20.00 -18.89 -8.08
N VAL A 33 18.67 -19.02 -8.10
CA VAL A 33 17.73 -18.02 -7.56
C VAL A 33 16.68 -18.60 -6.62
N GLY A 34 16.66 -19.91 -6.38
CA GLY A 34 15.64 -20.57 -5.54
C GLY A 34 15.58 -20.08 -4.09
N ASP A 35 16.64 -19.45 -3.57
CA ASP A 35 16.65 -18.82 -2.25
C ASP A 35 15.94 -17.46 -2.20
N LEU A 36 15.61 -16.87 -3.35
CA LEU A 36 14.92 -15.58 -3.43
C LEU A 36 13.41 -15.74 -3.20
N ASP A 37 12.79 -14.62 -2.88
CA ASP A 37 11.33 -14.51 -2.83
C ASP A 37 10.79 -14.35 -4.25
N PHE A 38 9.68 -15.01 -4.58
CA PHE A 38 9.12 -15.02 -5.93
C PHE A 38 8.70 -13.63 -6.39
N ALA A 39 8.03 -12.86 -5.52
CA ALA A 39 7.53 -11.53 -5.88
C ALA A 39 8.69 -10.56 -6.16
N ASP A 40 9.74 -10.59 -5.30
CA ASP A 40 10.95 -9.80 -5.54
C ASP A 40 11.64 -10.22 -6.85
N ALA A 41 11.74 -11.52 -7.14
CA ALA A 41 12.38 -12.04 -8.35
C ALA A 41 11.61 -11.66 -9.62
N GLN A 42 10.28 -11.77 -9.62
CA GLN A 42 9.45 -11.37 -10.75
C GLN A 42 9.54 -9.86 -11.00
N ALA A 43 9.49 -9.03 -9.95
CA ALA A 43 9.71 -7.59 -10.05
C ALA A 43 11.09 -7.25 -10.63
N ALA A 44 12.12 -8.02 -10.26
CA ALA A 44 13.46 -7.87 -10.83
C ALA A 44 13.53 -8.20 -12.33
N VAL A 45 12.80 -9.21 -12.81
CA VAL A 45 12.69 -9.53 -14.24
C VAL A 45 12.05 -8.37 -15.00
N ILE A 46 10.91 -7.88 -14.52
CA ILE A 46 10.18 -6.77 -15.14
C ILE A 46 11.06 -5.51 -15.17
N GLN A 47 11.71 -5.18 -14.05
CA GLN A 47 12.62 -4.04 -13.96
C GLN A 47 13.81 -4.16 -14.92
N HIS A 48 14.33 -5.36 -15.16
CA HIS A 48 15.39 -5.58 -16.13
C HIS A 48 14.93 -5.19 -17.53
N TYR A 49 13.85 -5.78 -18.02
CA TYR A 49 13.36 -5.51 -19.37
C TYR A 49 12.72 -4.13 -19.56
N THR A 50 12.37 -3.44 -18.46
CA THR A 50 11.97 -2.02 -18.51
C THR A 50 13.17 -1.10 -18.78
N ASN A 51 14.36 -1.45 -18.28
CA ASN A 51 15.52 -0.53 -18.25
C ASN A 51 16.72 -1.02 -19.04
N SER A 52 16.65 -2.22 -19.62
CA SER A 52 17.73 -2.85 -20.38
C SER A 52 17.14 -3.71 -21.51
N THR A 53 17.86 -3.76 -22.62
CA THR A 53 17.58 -4.64 -23.75
C THR A 53 18.45 -5.90 -23.74
N GLU A 54 19.31 -6.07 -22.72
CA GLU A 54 20.20 -7.21 -22.62
C GLU A 54 19.43 -8.50 -22.32
N TRP A 55 20.06 -9.63 -22.65
CA TRP A 55 19.54 -10.93 -22.25
C TRP A 55 19.62 -11.11 -20.73
N LEU A 56 18.50 -11.53 -20.10
CA LEU A 56 18.46 -11.72 -18.66
C LEU A 56 19.20 -12.99 -18.21
N MET A 57 20.13 -12.82 -17.26
CA MET A 57 20.83 -13.91 -16.57
C MET A 57 20.45 -13.97 -15.09
N PRO A 58 20.62 -15.12 -14.40
CA PRO A 58 20.30 -15.24 -12.96
C PRO A 58 20.98 -14.16 -12.09
N ALA A 59 22.23 -13.80 -12.41
CA ALA A 59 22.97 -12.76 -11.71
C ALA A 59 22.27 -11.39 -11.77
N HIS A 60 21.61 -11.05 -12.90
CA HIS A 60 20.85 -9.82 -13.05
C HIS A 60 19.66 -9.77 -12.09
N VAL A 61 18.98 -10.91 -11.88
CA VAL A 61 17.88 -11.04 -10.92
C VAL A 61 18.40 -10.83 -9.50
N ARG A 62 19.50 -11.48 -9.11
CA ARG A 62 20.07 -11.34 -7.75
C ARG A 62 20.44 -9.89 -7.42
N VAL A 63 21.11 -9.21 -8.35
CA VAL A 63 21.51 -7.79 -8.18
C VAL A 63 20.28 -6.91 -7.97
N ARG A 64 19.23 -7.10 -8.78
CA ARG A 64 18.00 -6.30 -8.70
C ARG A 64 17.19 -6.62 -7.45
N VAL A 65 17.05 -7.89 -7.06
CA VAL A 65 16.40 -8.25 -5.79
C VAL A 65 17.14 -7.63 -4.60
N LYS A 66 18.48 -7.63 -4.61
CA LYS A 66 19.26 -6.92 -3.58
C LYS A 66 18.92 -5.42 -3.54
N ALA A 67 18.80 -4.78 -4.70
CA ALA A 67 18.41 -3.37 -4.78
C ALA A 67 16.97 -3.11 -4.28
N ILE A 68 16.01 -3.98 -4.64
CA ILE A 68 14.61 -3.91 -4.18
C ILE A 68 14.55 -3.99 -2.65
N ARG A 69 15.27 -4.96 -2.05
CA ARG A 69 15.33 -5.13 -0.60
C ARG A 69 16.01 -3.96 0.10
N ALA A 70 17.10 -3.43 -0.46
CA ALA A 70 17.77 -2.26 0.07
C ALA A 70 16.87 -1.01 0.01
N ALA A 71 16.16 -0.79 -1.09
CA ALA A 71 15.22 0.32 -1.24
C ALA A 71 14.02 0.19 -0.27
N ARG A 72 13.61 -1.03 0.07
CA ARG A 72 12.58 -1.30 1.06
C ARG A 72 13.08 -0.96 2.48
N LEU A 73 14.26 -1.45 2.85
CA LEU A 73 14.91 -1.15 4.12
C LEU A 73 15.21 0.35 4.31
N ALA A 74 15.52 1.08 3.24
CA ALA A 74 15.77 2.51 3.29
C ALA A 74 14.49 3.35 3.47
N ARG A 75 13.32 2.81 3.06
CA ARG A 75 12.03 3.51 3.14
C ARG A 75 11.27 3.21 4.43
N GLU A 76 11.40 2.00 4.96
CA GLU A 76 10.67 1.56 6.15
C GLU A 76 11.45 1.85 7.43
N VAL A 77 10.77 2.47 8.40
CA VAL A 77 11.32 2.66 9.74
C VAL A 77 11.20 1.34 10.50
N GLN A 78 12.34 0.80 10.94
CA GLN A 78 12.33 -0.37 11.79
C GLN A 78 11.66 -0.04 13.13
N PRO A 79 10.60 -0.77 13.54
CA PRO A 79 10.02 -0.59 14.87
C PRO A 79 11.01 -1.07 15.94
N ALA A 80 11.11 -0.31 17.03
CA ALA A 80 11.83 -0.77 18.21
C ALA A 80 11.21 -2.08 18.73
N PRO A 81 12.02 -3.05 19.19
CA PRO A 81 11.54 -4.21 19.93
C PRO A 81 10.75 -3.81 21.16
N ALA A 82 10.00 -4.76 21.72
CA ALA A 82 9.17 -4.49 22.89
C ALA A 82 10.03 -4.06 24.11
N PRO A 83 9.58 -3.06 24.90
CA PRO A 83 10.36 -2.52 26.02
C PRO A 83 10.77 -3.58 27.06
N GLU A 84 9.95 -4.60 27.27
CA GLU A 84 10.23 -5.72 28.18
C GLU A 84 11.46 -6.56 27.78
N LEU A 85 11.95 -6.40 26.53
CA LEU A 85 13.19 -7.04 26.08
C LEU A 85 14.43 -6.19 26.34
N ALA A 86 14.29 -4.95 26.82
CA ALA A 86 15.43 -4.04 27.02
C ALA A 86 16.46 -4.60 28.04
N ASP A 87 15.99 -5.35 29.04
CA ASP A 87 16.84 -5.95 30.07
C ASP A 87 17.52 -7.26 29.61
N ASP A 88 17.18 -7.77 28.42
CA ASP A 88 17.84 -8.92 27.78
C ASP A 88 18.44 -8.52 26.42
N PRO A 89 19.73 -8.09 26.40
CA PRO A 89 20.39 -7.64 25.18
C PRO A 89 20.36 -8.65 24.03
N LYS A 90 20.39 -9.95 24.33
CA LYS A 90 20.42 -11.00 23.30
C LYS A 90 19.05 -11.13 22.64
N ARG A 91 17.98 -11.17 23.43
CA ARG A 91 16.61 -11.20 22.90
C ARG A 91 16.26 -9.92 22.14
N TYR A 92 16.71 -8.77 22.65
CA TYR A 92 16.54 -7.48 21.98
C TYR A 92 17.20 -7.46 20.60
N GLN A 93 18.46 -7.90 20.49
CA GLN A 93 19.16 -7.99 19.22
C GLN A 93 18.51 -8.98 18.25
N MET A 94 18.05 -10.13 18.73
CA MET A 94 17.33 -11.10 17.90
C MET A 94 16.03 -10.50 17.35
N ALA A 95 15.26 -9.78 18.16
CA ALA A 95 14.04 -9.11 17.75
C ALA A 95 14.30 -8.02 16.69
N LEU A 96 15.38 -7.23 16.86
CA LEU A 96 15.82 -6.28 15.83
C LEU A 96 16.15 -6.99 14.51
N GLN A 97 16.97 -8.04 14.55
CA GLN A 97 17.35 -8.77 13.34
C GLN A 97 16.14 -9.40 12.63
N GLN A 98 15.17 -9.90 13.40
CA GLN A 98 13.93 -10.43 12.85
C GLN A 98 13.08 -9.34 12.18
N GLY A 99 12.94 -8.17 12.81
CA GLY A 99 12.24 -7.02 12.21
C GLY A 99 12.84 -6.58 10.88
N LEU A 100 14.18 -6.49 10.80
CA LEU A 100 14.87 -6.18 9.54
C LEU A 100 14.64 -7.23 8.46
N LYS A 101 14.63 -8.53 8.83
CA LYS A 101 14.35 -9.62 7.88
C LYS A 101 12.91 -9.57 7.35
N GLN A 102 11.95 -9.19 8.19
CA GLN A 102 10.55 -9.02 7.78
C GLN A 102 10.40 -7.86 6.80
N ILE A 103 10.95 -6.69 7.14
CA ILE A 103 10.99 -5.53 6.24
C ILE A 103 11.64 -5.95 4.93
N ALA A 104 12.82 -6.56 4.95
CA ALA A 104 13.52 -6.99 3.74
C ALA A 104 12.67 -7.93 2.87
N ARG A 105 11.75 -8.71 3.43
CA ARG A 105 10.83 -9.61 2.70
C ARG A 105 9.53 -8.94 2.23
N GLY A 106 9.32 -7.65 2.45
CA GLY A 106 8.08 -6.99 2.05
C GLY A 106 6.98 -7.07 3.09
N TRP A 107 7.28 -7.60 4.28
CA TRP A 107 6.31 -7.64 5.36
C TRP A 107 6.38 -6.30 6.09
N SER A 108 5.56 -5.34 5.62
CA SER A 108 5.45 -4.06 6.31
C SER A 108 4.76 -4.29 7.64
N THR A 109 5.45 -4.01 8.73
CA THR A 109 4.76 -3.73 10.00
C THR A 109 4.25 -2.30 9.89
N GLN A 110 3.13 -2.11 9.18
CA GLN A 110 2.35 -0.89 9.36
C GLN A 110 1.85 -0.89 10.81
N LYS A 111 2.71 -0.46 11.74
CA LYS A 111 2.25 0.31 12.88
C LYS A 111 1.85 1.63 12.27
N SER A 112 0.57 1.71 11.91
CA SER A 112 -0.12 2.98 11.83
C SER A 112 0.38 3.88 12.97
N ILE A 113 0.50 5.17 12.70
CA ILE A 113 0.67 6.21 13.72
C ILE A 113 -0.66 6.35 14.51
N THR A 114 -1.28 5.22 14.86
CA THR A 114 -2.40 5.15 15.78
C THR A 114 -1.83 4.62 17.08
N ALA A 115 -1.44 5.59 17.89
CA ALA A 115 -1.52 5.55 19.33
C ALA A 115 -0.65 4.51 20.07
N ARG A 116 0.44 5.01 20.66
CA ARG A 116 0.74 4.59 22.04
C ARG A 116 -0.47 5.03 22.87
N SER A 117 -1.15 4.05 23.48
CA SER A 117 -2.34 4.19 24.33
C SER A 117 -3.64 4.43 23.54
N GLY A 118 -4.57 3.48 23.59
CA GLY A 118 -5.95 3.65 23.11
C GLY A 118 -6.75 4.65 23.95
N ALA A 119 -6.29 5.89 24.02
CA ALA A 119 -7.13 7.02 24.36
C ALA A 119 -7.60 7.62 23.03
N ASP A 120 -8.91 7.74 22.87
CA ASP A 120 -9.43 8.65 21.85
C ASP A 120 -8.74 10.02 22.01
N PRO A 121 -8.39 10.69 20.89
CA PRO A 121 -7.78 12.01 20.96
C PRO A 121 -8.66 12.93 21.83
N ASN A 122 -8.06 13.63 22.80
CA ASN A 122 -8.80 14.54 23.66
C ASN A 122 -9.43 15.67 22.82
N GLU A 123 -10.56 16.21 23.31
CA GLU A 123 -11.31 17.28 22.65
C GLU A 123 -10.42 18.46 22.23
N GLU A 124 -9.48 18.86 23.09
CA GLU A 124 -8.51 19.93 22.82
C GLU A 124 -7.60 19.64 21.60
N TYR A 125 -7.22 18.38 21.37
CA TYR A 125 -6.41 17.99 20.21
C TYR A 125 -7.21 17.97 18.91
N LEU A 126 -8.51 17.62 18.98
CA LEU A 126 -9.42 17.67 17.83
C LEU A 126 -9.73 19.12 17.45
N ASP A 127 -9.95 19.99 18.44
CA ASP A 127 -10.17 21.42 18.25
C ASP A 127 -8.93 22.12 17.67
N GLY A 128 -7.72 21.79 18.16
CA GLY A 128 -6.47 22.36 17.67
C GLY A 128 -6.10 21.97 16.23
N ARG A 129 -6.63 20.84 15.72
CA ARG A 129 -6.43 20.38 14.34
C ARG A 129 -7.46 20.93 13.36
N GLY A 130 -8.54 21.54 13.86
CA GLY A 130 -9.63 22.06 13.05
C GLY A 130 -10.38 20.99 12.24
N GLU A 131 -10.24 19.70 12.61
CA GLU A 131 -10.98 18.62 11.98
C GLU A 131 -12.29 18.40 12.73
N ASP A 132 -13.34 19.07 12.25
CA ASP A 132 -14.73 18.80 12.64
C ASP A 132 -15.03 17.28 12.63
N PRO A 133 -15.39 16.67 13.77
CA PRO A 133 -15.71 15.25 13.88
C PRO A 133 -16.80 14.78 12.90
N GLN A 134 -17.83 15.61 12.66
CA GLN A 134 -18.90 15.30 11.70
C GLN A 134 -18.33 15.21 10.29
N ARG A 135 -17.42 16.11 9.94
CA ARG A 135 -16.74 16.12 8.65
C ARG A 135 -15.85 14.89 8.44
N ARG A 136 -15.23 14.37 9.51
CA ARG A 136 -14.47 13.11 9.46
C ARG A 136 -15.38 11.92 9.19
N GLU A 137 -16.52 11.84 9.88
CA GLU A 137 -17.49 10.76 9.72
C GLU A 137 -18.08 10.74 8.31
N LEU A 138 -18.52 11.89 7.79
CA LEU A 138 -19.02 12.04 6.42
C LEU A 138 -18.00 11.61 5.37
N ARG A 139 -16.72 11.93 5.60
CA ARG A 139 -15.64 11.49 4.72
C ARG A 139 -15.52 9.98 4.71
N LEU A 140 -15.45 9.33 5.88
CA LEU A 140 -15.32 7.88 5.98
C LEU A 140 -16.51 7.16 5.32
N GLY A 141 -17.74 7.63 5.55
CA GLY A 141 -18.91 7.07 4.89
C GLY A 141 -18.87 7.23 3.36
N ALA A 142 -18.46 8.40 2.85
CA ALA A 142 -18.38 8.65 1.41
C ALA A 142 -17.33 7.78 0.69
N LEU A 143 -16.26 7.37 1.40
CA LEU A 143 -15.19 6.55 0.84
C LEU A 143 -15.62 5.12 0.50
N THR A 144 -16.79 4.67 0.94
CA THR A 144 -17.31 3.32 0.66
C THR A 144 -17.70 3.11 -0.81
N VAL A 145 -17.95 4.19 -1.56
CA VAL A 145 -18.37 4.17 -2.96
C VAL A 145 -17.39 4.91 -3.86
N ARG A 146 -17.40 4.61 -5.17
CA ARG A 146 -16.66 5.38 -6.18
C ARG A 146 -17.23 6.80 -6.28
N CYS A 147 -16.37 7.81 -6.42
CA CYS A 147 -16.81 9.17 -6.69
C CYS A 147 -17.30 9.34 -8.14
N PRO A 148 -18.57 9.71 -8.39
CA PRO A 148 -19.06 9.96 -9.74
C PRO A 148 -18.45 11.21 -10.40
N ARG A 149 -17.96 12.18 -9.60
CA ARG A 149 -17.44 13.46 -10.10
C ARG A 149 -15.98 13.40 -10.54
N CYS A 150 -15.09 12.85 -9.70
CA CYS A 150 -13.65 12.81 -9.99
C CYS A 150 -13.11 11.39 -10.24
N GLY A 151 -13.96 10.37 -10.21
CA GLY A 151 -13.59 8.99 -10.51
C GLY A 151 -12.82 8.25 -9.41
N ALA A 152 -12.48 8.92 -8.29
CA ALA A 152 -11.77 8.32 -7.15
C ALA A 152 -12.42 6.99 -6.71
N LEU A 153 -11.61 5.95 -6.53
CA LEU A 153 -12.05 4.61 -6.14
C LEU A 153 -12.53 4.60 -4.68
N PRO A 154 -13.27 3.55 -4.26
CA PRO A 154 -13.50 3.30 -2.85
C PRO A 154 -12.18 3.34 -2.07
N ASN A 155 -12.21 3.91 -0.86
CA ASN A 155 -11.06 4.21 0.01
C ASN A 155 -10.13 5.36 -0.45
N ASP A 156 -10.17 5.80 -1.71
CA ASP A 156 -9.38 6.95 -2.17
C ASP A 156 -10.08 8.29 -1.90
N ARG A 157 -9.34 9.32 -1.46
CA ARG A 157 -9.89 10.66 -1.24
C ARG A 157 -10.29 11.33 -2.56
N CYS A 158 -11.37 12.11 -2.53
CA CYS A 158 -11.68 13.00 -3.63
C CYS A 158 -10.56 14.04 -3.81
N VAL A 159 -10.23 14.31 -5.07
CA VAL A 159 -9.27 15.33 -5.48
C VAL A 159 -9.97 16.46 -6.23
N ASN A 160 -9.42 17.67 -6.16
CA ASN A 160 -9.84 18.83 -6.94
C ASN A 160 -9.34 18.74 -8.40
N ALA A 161 -9.62 19.77 -9.20
CA ALA A 161 -9.18 19.85 -10.60
C ALA A 161 -7.65 19.81 -10.79
N LEU A 162 -6.87 20.12 -9.75
CA LEU A 162 -5.41 20.06 -9.73
C LEU A 162 -4.87 18.70 -9.26
N GLY A 163 -5.74 17.72 -9.00
CA GLY A 163 -5.35 16.40 -8.49
C GLY A 163 -4.98 16.38 -7.00
N LEU A 164 -5.19 17.49 -6.28
CA LEU A 164 -4.91 17.57 -4.85
C LEU A 164 -6.13 17.20 -4.01
N PRO A 165 -5.97 16.56 -2.84
CA PRO A 165 -7.10 16.22 -1.96
C PRO A 165 -7.96 17.45 -1.59
N LEU A 166 -9.28 17.25 -1.49
CA LEU A 166 -10.17 18.31 -1.01
C LEU A 166 -9.82 18.71 0.43
N SER A 167 -9.58 20.01 0.62
CA SER A 167 -9.20 20.62 1.91
C SER A 167 -10.39 21.21 2.66
N THR A 168 -11.46 21.61 1.98
CA THR A 168 -12.63 22.31 2.57
C THR A 168 -13.88 21.44 2.67
N GLU A 169 -14.11 20.54 1.73
CA GLU A 169 -15.24 19.59 1.75
C GLU A 169 -14.78 18.20 2.20
N PRO A 170 -15.64 17.36 2.80
CA PRO A 170 -15.30 15.99 3.17
C PRO A 170 -15.14 15.08 1.93
N ALA A 171 -16.00 15.25 0.93
CA ALA A 171 -15.98 14.61 -0.37
C ALA A 171 -16.80 15.49 -1.35
N HIS A 172 -16.73 15.22 -2.65
CA HIS A 172 -17.63 15.87 -3.61
C HIS A 172 -19.09 15.51 -3.31
N ASP A 173 -20.01 16.47 -3.47
CA ASP A 173 -21.46 16.30 -3.36
C ASP A 173 -21.99 15.03 -4.03
N ALA A 174 -21.56 14.77 -5.27
CA ALA A 174 -21.96 13.58 -6.03
C ALA A 174 -21.57 12.26 -5.33
N ARG A 175 -20.46 12.24 -4.58
CA ARG A 175 -20.04 11.06 -3.81
C ARG A 175 -20.85 10.94 -2.52
N LEU A 176 -21.16 12.05 -1.85
CA LEU A 176 -22.00 12.05 -0.65
C LEU A 176 -23.40 11.51 -0.97
N VAL A 177 -23.98 11.92 -2.09
CA VAL A 177 -25.27 11.40 -2.56
C VAL A 177 -25.17 9.94 -2.97
N ALA A 178 -24.13 9.54 -3.71
CA ALA A 178 -23.93 8.14 -4.10
C ALA A 178 -23.73 7.20 -2.90
N ALA A 179 -23.19 7.71 -1.78
CA ALA A 179 -23.02 6.97 -0.54
C ALA A 179 -24.28 6.96 0.34
N GLY A 180 -25.38 7.59 -0.10
CA GLY A 180 -26.62 7.70 0.68
C GLY A 180 -26.52 8.63 1.90
N LEU A 181 -25.49 9.48 1.96
CA LEU A 181 -25.25 10.40 3.08
C LEU A 181 -25.91 11.77 2.88
N ALA A 182 -26.30 12.07 1.65
CA ALA A 182 -26.90 13.32 1.26
C ALA A 182 -27.94 13.12 0.15
N VAL A 183 -28.81 14.09 -0.02
CA VAL A 183 -29.72 14.21 -1.17
C VAL A 183 -29.42 15.50 -1.93
N TRP A 184 -29.69 15.50 -3.23
CA TRP A 184 -29.60 16.73 -4.01
C TRP A 184 -30.74 17.68 -3.61
N VAL A 185 -30.38 18.90 -3.27
CA VAL A 185 -31.31 20.00 -3.04
C VAL A 185 -30.91 21.20 -3.91
N GLU A 186 -31.90 22.02 -4.25
CA GLU A 186 -31.65 23.23 -5.02
C GLU A 186 -31.47 24.41 -4.06
N VAL A 187 -30.28 25.02 -4.10
CA VAL A 187 -29.94 26.17 -3.26
C VAL A 187 -29.49 27.29 -4.20
N ASN A 188 -30.27 28.38 -4.25
CA ASN A 188 -30.01 29.54 -5.13
C ASN A 188 -29.81 29.16 -6.61
N GLY A 189 -30.60 28.21 -7.12
CA GLY A 189 -30.54 27.77 -8.52
C GLY A 189 -29.35 26.86 -8.87
N GLN A 190 -28.61 26.37 -7.86
CA GLN A 190 -27.54 25.39 -8.02
C GLN A 190 -27.86 24.11 -7.25
N GLN A 191 -27.59 22.95 -7.85
CA GLN A 191 -27.69 21.67 -7.14
C GLN A 191 -26.54 21.51 -6.15
N ARG A 192 -26.88 21.33 -4.87
CA ARG A 192 -25.96 21.09 -3.76
C ARG A 192 -26.41 19.84 -3.01
N ALA A 193 -25.46 19.11 -2.44
CA ALA A 193 -25.78 18.01 -1.53
C ALA A 193 -26.21 18.56 -0.15
N SER A 194 -27.38 18.16 0.34
CA SER A 194 -27.81 18.36 1.73
C SER A 194 -27.77 17.04 2.48
N LEU A 195 -27.17 17.04 3.67
CA LEU A 195 -26.99 15.84 4.49
C LEU A 195 -28.34 15.26 4.93
N VAL A 196 -28.45 13.93 4.90
CA VAL A 196 -29.63 13.21 5.41
C VAL A 196 -29.45 12.96 6.91
N HIS A 197 -30.42 13.40 7.72
CA HIS A 197 -30.36 13.25 9.17
C HIS A 197 -30.38 11.75 9.56
N PRO A 198 -29.68 11.33 10.64
CA PRO A 198 -29.58 9.92 11.02
C PRO A 198 -30.93 9.23 11.30
N ALA A 199 -31.99 9.99 11.60
CA ALA A 199 -33.32 9.46 11.90
C ALA A 199 -34.12 9.00 10.67
N GLU A 200 -33.64 9.26 9.45
CA GLU A 200 -34.37 9.01 8.19
C GLU A 200 -33.79 7.84 7.38
N ARG A 201 -32.86 7.07 7.96
CA ARG A 201 -32.25 5.89 7.32
C ARG A 201 -33.02 4.64 7.73
N SER A 202 -34.08 4.30 6.99
CA SER A 202 -34.82 3.02 7.08
C SER A 202 -34.42 2.08 5.94
#